data_AF-A0AAW0FCC8-F1
#
_entry.id   AF-A0AAW0FCC8-F1
#
_cell.length_a   1.000
_cell.length_b   1.000
_cell.length_c   1.000
_cell.angle_alpha   90.00
_cell.angle_beta   90.00
_cell.angle_gamma   90.00
#
_symmetry.space_group_name_H-M   'P 1'
#
loop_
_entity.id
_entity.type
_entity.pdbx_description
1 polymer ?
#
loop_
_entity_poly.entity_id
_entity_poly.type
_entity_poly.pdbx_seq_one_letter_code
_entity_poly.pdbx_strand_id
1 'polypeptide(L)'
;MAASQTSLEEFYGREIILADRELVETGADQILKDADTEDIAFLVVGDVFGATTHTDLVIRARELGIKVEAIHNASVMNAVGACGLQLYQFGQTVSLVFFTDSWKPDSFYNKIMENRKIGLHTLLLLDIKVKEQSIENMARGRLIYEPPRYMDIATAASQLLEIEEIRNEQAYTPDTPCVAVSRLGSPTQTFKAGTLKELSQYDSGEPLHSLVMLGRQVHDLELEYLYQYVDNKEEFKKFVEKDQEFFKPPPYVPPEEDELNWEYSD
;
A
#
# COMPACT_ATOMS: atom_id res chain seq x y z
N MET A 1 17.70 -2.87 -12.02
CA MET A 1 17.57 -2.26 -13.36
C MET A 1 16.09 -2.14 -13.65
N ALA A 2 15.57 -0.94 -13.90
CA ALA A 2 14.23 -0.78 -14.46
C ALA A 2 14.30 -1.06 -15.96
N ALA A 3 13.37 -1.83 -16.51
CA ALA A 3 13.29 -2.07 -17.95
C ALA A 3 12.88 -0.77 -18.66
N SER A 4 13.61 -0.36 -19.70
CA SER A 4 13.19 0.73 -20.58
C SER A 4 12.21 0.20 -21.63
N GLN A 5 11.41 1.08 -22.22
CA GLN A 5 10.53 0.70 -23.34
C GLN A 5 11.32 -0.01 -24.45
N THR A 6 12.44 0.57 -24.89
CA THR A 6 13.31 -0.04 -25.92
C THR A 6 13.79 -1.43 -25.53
N SER A 7 14.19 -1.64 -24.26
CA SER A 7 14.62 -2.97 -23.82
C SER A 7 13.50 -4.01 -23.85
N LEU A 8 12.26 -3.59 -23.58
CA LEU A 8 11.10 -4.47 -23.65
C LEU A 8 10.72 -4.75 -25.11
N GLU A 9 10.80 -3.74 -25.98
CA GLU A 9 10.51 -3.89 -27.42
C GLU A 9 11.51 -4.85 -28.09
N GLU A 10 12.80 -4.72 -27.76
CA GLU A 10 13.84 -5.65 -28.20
C GLU A 10 13.59 -7.08 -27.69
N PHE A 11 13.16 -7.22 -26.43
CA PHE A 11 12.88 -8.52 -25.82
C PHE A 11 11.65 -9.20 -26.43
N TYR A 12 10.57 -8.45 -26.65
CA TYR A 12 9.32 -9.00 -27.22
C TYR A 12 9.34 -9.07 -28.75
N GLY A 13 10.26 -8.38 -29.42
CA GLY A 13 10.30 -8.26 -30.88
C GLY A 13 9.07 -7.54 -31.45
N ARG A 14 8.45 -6.66 -30.66
CA ARG A 14 7.24 -5.89 -31.01
C ARG A 14 7.33 -4.48 -30.45
N GLU A 15 6.71 -3.54 -31.14
CA GLU A 15 6.51 -2.18 -30.63
C GLU A 15 5.62 -2.19 -29.38
N ILE A 16 5.96 -1.35 -28.40
CA ILE A 16 5.17 -1.16 -27.19
C ILE A 16 4.55 0.22 -27.22
N ILE A 17 3.23 0.26 -27.09
CA ILE A 17 2.49 1.51 -26.95
C ILE A 17 2.39 1.82 -25.46
N LEU A 18 2.95 2.96 -25.05
CA LEU A 18 2.83 3.41 -23.65
C LEU A 18 1.39 3.84 -23.36
N ALA A 19 0.76 3.16 -22.41
CA ALA A 19 -0.54 3.53 -21.88
C ALA A 19 -0.37 4.35 -20.60
N ASP A 20 -0.67 5.64 -20.66
CA ASP A 20 -0.72 6.48 -19.47
C ASP A 20 -2.10 6.47 -18.79
N ARG A 21 -2.20 7.14 -17.65
CA ARG A 21 -3.42 7.12 -16.83
C ARG A 21 -4.66 7.57 -17.62
N GLU A 22 -4.52 8.58 -18.48
CA GLU A 22 -5.64 9.07 -19.29
C GLU A 22 -6.12 8.02 -20.29
N LEU A 23 -5.19 7.35 -20.98
CA LEU A 23 -5.53 6.25 -21.89
C LEU A 23 -6.20 5.09 -21.17
N VAL A 24 -5.73 4.73 -19.97
CA VAL A 24 -6.27 3.58 -19.23
C VAL A 24 -7.63 3.86 -18.60
N GLU A 25 -7.82 5.04 -18.00
CA GLU A 25 -9.05 5.36 -17.25
C GLU A 25 -10.18 5.89 -18.17
N THR A 26 -9.84 6.78 -19.10
CA THR A 26 -10.83 7.44 -19.98
C THR A 26 -10.77 6.88 -21.40
N GLY A 27 -9.58 6.58 -21.90
CA GLY A 27 -9.34 6.12 -23.28
C GLY A 27 -9.41 4.61 -23.50
N ALA A 28 -10.00 3.84 -22.58
CA ALA A 28 -9.97 2.37 -22.60
C ALA A 28 -10.48 1.77 -23.92
N ASP A 29 -11.39 2.46 -24.61
CA ASP A 29 -11.91 2.06 -25.94
C ASP A 29 -10.80 1.92 -26.99
N GLN A 30 -9.70 2.68 -26.86
CA GLN A 30 -8.54 2.54 -27.75
C GLN A 30 -7.75 1.26 -27.47
N ILE A 31 -7.67 0.83 -26.21
CA ILE A 31 -7.01 -0.41 -25.80
C ILE A 31 -7.85 -1.62 -26.25
N LEU A 32 -9.17 -1.51 -26.14
CA LEU A 32 -10.11 -2.56 -26.50
C LEU A 32 -10.46 -2.59 -28.00
N LYS A 33 -10.01 -1.59 -28.75
CA LYS A 33 -10.28 -1.50 -30.19
C LYS A 33 -9.69 -2.72 -30.89
N ASP A 34 -10.49 -3.36 -31.73
CA ASP A 34 -10.12 -4.54 -32.52
C ASP A 34 -9.77 -5.80 -31.68
N ALA A 35 -9.89 -5.75 -30.34
CA ALA A 35 -9.59 -6.86 -29.42
C ALA A 35 -10.56 -8.06 -29.54
N ASP A 36 -11.66 -7.90 -30.28
CA ASP A 36 -12.57 -8.98 -30.66
C ASP A 36 -12.04 -9.80 -31.85
N THR A 37 -11.10 -9.25 -32.61
CA THR A 37 -10.51 -9.87 -33.81
C THR A 37 -9.01 -10.10 -33.71
N GLU A 38 -8.30 -9.34 -32.88
CA GLU A 38 -6.85 -9.41 -32.68
C GLU A 38 -6.46 -9.71 -31.23
N ASP A 39 -5.31 -10.35 -31.03
CA ASP A 39 -4.75 -10.61 -29.70
C ASP A 39 -4.03 -9.35 -29.17
N ILE A 40 -4.62 -8.69 -28.18
CA ILE A 40 -4.06 -7.49 -27.54
C ILE A 40 -3.53 -7.83 -26.15
N ALA A 41 -2.28 -7.44 -25.87
CA ALA A 41 -1.64 -7.61 -24.57
C ALA A 41 -1.51 -6.27 -23.84
N PHE A 42 -2.03 -6.19 -22.62
CA PHE A 42 -1.91 -5.03 -21.73
C PHE A 42 -0.94 -5.33 -20.58
N LEU A 43 0.24 -4.71 -20.63
CA LEU A 43 1.32 -4.96 -19.66
C LEU A 43 1.23 -3.98 -18.49
N VAL A 44 1.26 -4.51 -17.27
CA VAL A 44 1.20 -3.73 -16.03
C VAL A 44 2.33 -4.11 -15.09
N VAL A 45 2.73 -3.18 -14.21
CA VAL A 45 3.74 -3.46 -13.19
C VAL A 45 3.09 -4.27 -12.05
N GLY A 46 3.74 -5.37 -11.67
CA GLY A 46 3.25 -6.25 -10.61
C GLY A 46 2.13 -7.16 -11.10
N ASP A 47 1.11 -7.35 -10.27
CA ASP A 47 -0.06 -8.18 -10.60
C ASP A 47 -1.25 -7.32 -11.03
N VAL A 48 -2.00 -7.82 -12.03
CA VAL A 48 -3.14 -7.13 -12.63
C VAL A 48 -4.18 -6.70 -11.61
N PHE A 49 -4.40 -7.47 -10.53
CA PHE A 49 -5.45 -7.17 -9.53
C PHE A 49 -4.89 -6.84 -8.14
N GLY A 50 -3.56 -6.72 -7.99
CA GLY A 50 -2.93 -6.55 -6.68
C GLY A 50 -3.30 -5.25 -5.95
N ALA A 51 -3.31 -4.12 -6.67
CA ALA A 51 -3.63 -2.80 -6.10
C ALA A 51 -3.96 -1.79 -7.22
N THR A 52 -4.73 -2.22 -8.21
CA THR A 52 -5.01 -1.45 -9.43
C THR A 52 -6.51 -1.31 -9.67
N THR A 53 -6.88 -0.44 -10.59
CA THR A 53 -8.26 -0.27 -11.08
C THR A 53 -8.55 -1.10 -12.34
N HIS A 54 -7.66 -2.00 -12.74
CA HIS A 54 -7.75 -2.72 -14.03
C HIS A 54 -8.96 -3.68 -14.13
N THR A 55 -9.62 -3.99 -13.01
CA THR A 55 -10.92 -4.66 -13.03
C THR A 55 -11.95 -3.92 -13.87
N ASP A 56 -11.91 -2.57 -13.90
CA ASP A 56 -12.79 -1.76 -14.77
C ASP A 56 -12.58 -2.08 -16.26
N LEU A 57 -11.32 -2.17 -16.71
CA LEU A 57 -11.00 -2.54 -18.09
C LEU A 57 -11.53 -3.94 -18.45
N VAL A 58 -11.45 -4.89 -17.52
CA VAL A 58 -11.99 -6.25 -17.69
C VAL A 58 -13.52 -6.22 -17.79
N ILE A 59 -14.20 -5.39 -16.99
CA ILE A 59 -15.66 -5.23 -17.06
C ILE A 59 -16.08 -4.69 -18.42
N ARG A 60 -15.47 -3.58 -18.88
CA ARG A 60 -15.77 -2.99 -20.19
C ARG A 60 -15.54 -3.97 -21.34
N ALA A 61 -14.44 -4.72 -21.32
CA ALA A 61 -14.17 -5.75 -22.32
C ALA A 61 -15.26 -6.82 -22.37
N ARG A 62 -15.74 -7.29 -21.21
CA ARG A 62 -16.81 -8.29 -21.12
C ARG A 62 -18.15 -7.76 -21.63
N GLU A 63 -18.48 -6.51 -21.36
CA GLU A 63 -19.69 -5.85 -21.88
C GLU A 63 -19.71 -5.78 -23.42
N LEU A 64 -18.53 -5.67 -24.03
CA LEU A 64 -18.33 -5.72 -25.48
C LEU A 64 -18.23 -7.15 -26.04
N GLY A 65 -18.32 -8.18 -25.20
CA GLY A 65 -18.17 -9.58 -25.61
C GLY A 65 -16.73 -10.00 -25.94
N ILE A 66 -15.74 -9.18 -25.58
CA ILE A 66 -14.32 -9.47 -25.79
C ILE A 66 -13.84 -10.49 -24.76
N LYS A 67 -13.14 -11.53 -25.21
CA LYS A 67 -12.54 -12.54 -24.33
C LYS A 67 -11.32 -11.94 -23.63
N VAL A 68 -11.29 -12.02 -22.31
CA VAL A 68 -10.16 -11.55 -21.49
C VAL A 68 -9.50 -12.72 -20.77
N GLU A 69 -8.17 -12.77 -20.82
CA GLU A 69 -7.33 -13.66 -20.02
C GLU A 69 -6.41 -12.82 -19.14
N ALA A 70 -6.39 -13.11 -17.83
CA ALA A 70 -5.50 -12.44 -16.88
C ALA A 70 -4.30 -13.34 -16.58
N ILE A 71 -3.09 -12.83 -16.79
CA ILE A 71 -1.83 -13.50 -16.46
C ILE A 71 -1.29 -12.87 -15.18
N HIS A 72 -1.27 -13.66 -14.10
CA HIS A 72 -0.87 -13.21 -12.77
C HIS A 72 0.66 -13.10 -12.61
N ASN A 73 1.07 -12.27 -11.65
CA ASN A 73 2.49 -12.07 -11.31
C ASN A 73 2.68 -11.78 -9.81
N ALA A 74 3.91 -11.52 -9.38
CA ALA A 74 4.20 -11.04 -8.03
C ALA A 74 3.58 -9.65 -7.79
N SER A 75 3.09 -9.42 -6.57
CA SER A 75 2.47 -8.16 -6.13
C SER A 75 3.16 -7.63 -4.88
N VAL A 76 3.09 -6.33 -4.63
CA VAL A 76 3.48 -5.80 -3.31
C VAL A 76 2.67 -6.46 -2.18
N MET A 77 1.42 -6.84 -2.45
CA MET A 77 0.50 -7.43 -1.48
C MET A 77 0.98 -8.78 -0.92
N ASN A 78 1.70 -9.58 -1.71
CA ASN A 78 2.27 -10.85 -1.25
C ASN A 78 3.78 -10.75 -0.98
N ALA A 79 4.51 -10.00 -1.80
CA ALA A 79 5.94 -9.85 -1.65
C ALA A 79 6.34 -9.13 -0.35
N VAL A 80 5.45 -8.32 0.25
CA VAL A 80 5.75 -7.59 1.50
C VAL A 80 6.14 -8.53 2.65
N GLY A 81 5.72 -9.79 2.64
CA GLY A 81 6.16 -10.80 3.62
C GLY A 81 7.68 -10.99 3.66
N ALA A 82 8.42 -10.53 2.64
CA ALA A 82 9.88 -10.48 2.66
C ALA A 82 10.47 -9.60 3.79
N CYS A 83 9.67 -8.71 4.39
CA CYS A 83 10.07 -7.94 5.58
C CYS A 83 10.01 -8.76 6.89
N GLY A 84 9.66 -10.05 6.82
CA GLY A 84 9.64 -10.98 7.95
C GLY A 84 8.29 -11.07 8.66
N LEU A 85 7.32 -10.22 8.28
CA LEU A 85 5.97 -10.24 8.81
C LEU A 85 5.10 -11.30 8.12
N GLN A 86 4.22 -11.92 8.89
CA GLN A 86 3.35 -12.99 8.48
C GLN A 86 2.16 -12.41 7.71
N LEU A 87 1.99 -12.81 6.46
CA LEU A 87 0.95 -12.27 5.58
C LEU A 87 -0.47 -12.43 6.14
N TYR A 88 -0.74 -13.50 6.89
CA TYR A 88 -2.04 -13.72 7.53
C TYR A 88 -2.34 -12.77 8.70
N GLN A 89 -1.35 -11.99 9.16
CA GLN A 89 -1.51 -10.96 10.18
C GLN A 89 -1.66 -9.55 9.58
N PHE A 90 -1.82 -9.42 8.27
CA PHE A 90 -2.17 -8.15 7.64
C PHE A 90 -3.68 -7.96 7.55
N GLY A 91 -4.15 -6.77 7.92
CA GLY A 91 -5.53 -6.35 7.79
C GLY A 91 -5.79 -5.62 6.47
N GLN A 92 -6.73 -4.67 6.49
CA GLN A 92 -7.03 -3.86 5.31
C GLN A 92 -5.83 -3.00 4.89
N THR A 93 -5.34 -3.16 3.66
CA THR A 93 -4.37 -2.27 3.04
C THR A 93 -4.96 -0.88 2.81
N VAL A 94 -4.15 0.17 3.01
CA VAL A 94 -4.53 1.57 2.79
C VAL A 94 -3.56 2.25 1.83
N SER A 95 -4.01 3.33 1.20
CA SER A 95 -3.16 4.18 0.36
C SER A 95 -3.02 5.56 0.98
N LEU A 96 -1.79 6.07 1.04
CA LEU A 96 -1.47 7.45 1.39
C LEU A 96 -1.29 8.26 0.11
N VAL A 97 -1.87 9.46 0.07
CA VAL A 97 -1.73 10.42 -1.03
C VAL A 97 -0.94 11.63 -0.57
N PHE A 98 -0.26 12.31 -1.49
CA PHE A 98 0.43 13.55 -1.14
C PHE A 98 -0.56 14.60 -0.65
N PHE A 99 -0.20 15.26 0.46
CA PHE A 99 -0.92 16.43 0.92
C PHE A 99 -0.63 17.65 0.04
N THR A 100 -1.63 18.52 -0.02
CA THR A 100 -1.48 19.89 -0.51
C THR A 100 -1.84 20.85 0.62
N ASP A 101 -1.54 22.13 0.45
CA ASP A 101 -1.87 23.15 1.45
C ASP A 101 -3.37 23.21 1.78
N SER A 102 -4.22 22.87 0.81
CA SER A 102 -5.68 22.94 0.92
C SER A 102 -6.37 21.59 1.07
N TRP A 103 -5.65 20.47 0.92
CA TRP A 103 -6.24 19.14 0.93
C TRP A 103 -5.33 18.11 1.61
N LYS A 104 -5.78 17.63 2.77
CA LYS A 104 -5.09 16.66 3.63
C LYS A 104 -6.03 15.51 3.97
N PRO A 105 -6.29 14.59 3.03
CA PRO A 105 -7.26 13.52 3.23
C PRO A 105 -6.72 12.51 4.25
N ASP A 106 -7.59 12.06 5.14
CA ASP A 106 -7.28 11.17 6.27
C ASP A 106 -8.11 9.88 6.25
N SER A 107 -8.73 9.54 5.11
CA SER A 107 -9.62 8.37 4.98
C SER A 107 -8.97 7.03 5.35
N PHE A 108 -7.64 6.96 5.37
CA PHE A 108 -6.86 5.81 5.83
C PHE A 108 -6.90 5.63 7.36
N TYR A 109 -7.14 6.69 8.13
CA TYR A 109 -6.96 6.72 9.58
C TYR A 109 -7.87 5.72 10.29
N ASN A 110 -9.17 5.72 9.96
CA ASN A 110 -10.14 4.79 10.55
C ASN A 110 -9.81 3.33 10.22
N LYS A 111 -9.33 3.05 9.00
CA LYS A 111 -8.96 1.70 8.56
C LYS A 111 -7.72 1.20 9.29
N ILE A 112 -6.73 2.07 9.49
CA ILE A 112 -5.57 1.77 10.34
C ILE A 112 -6.06 1.46 11.76
N MET A 113 -6.88 2.34 12.36
CA MET A 113 -7.43 2.12 13.70
C MET A 113 -8.18 0.79 13.82
N GLU A 114 -8.99 0.41 12.83
CA GLU A 114 -9.69 -0.88 12.79
C GLU A 114 -8.73 -2.05 12.82
N ASN A 115 -7.74 -2.08 11.92
CA ASN A 115 -6.70 -3.12 11.92
C ASN A 115 -5.98 -3.19 13.27
N ARG A 116 -5.62 -2.05 13.83
CA ARG A 116 -4.88 -1.93 15.10
C ARG A 116 -5.68 -2.47 16.29
N LYS A 117 -6.99 -2.18 16.35
CA LYS A 117 -7.91 -2.70 17.37
C LYS A 117 -8.02 -4.23 17.35
N ILE A 118 -8.02 -4.85 16.18
CA ILE A 118 -8.01 -6.32 16.07
C ILE A 118 -6.58 -6.90 16.07
N GLY A 119 -5.57 -6.04 16.08
CA GLY A 119 -4.17 -6.39 16.25
C GLY A 119 -3.41 -6.76 14.99
N LEU A 120 -3.95 -6.46 13.81
CA LEU A 120 -3.33 -6.75 12.52
C LEU A 120 -2.37 -5.64 12.07
N HIS A 121 -1.33 -6.02 11.33
CA HIS A 121 -0.46 -5.11 10.60
C HIS A 121 -1.24 -4.41 9.48
N THR A 122 -0.81 -3.21 9.11
CA THR A 122 -1.37 -2.47 7.98
C THR A 122 -0.29 -2.22 6.95
N LEU A 123 -0.50 -2.68 5.72
CA LEU A 123 0.29 -2.26 4.57
C LEU A 123 -0.22 -0.89 4.10
N LEU A 124 0.68 0.09 4.07
CA LEU A 124 0.44 1.42 3.53
C LEU A 124 1.15 1.54 2.18
N LEU A 125 0.35 1.63 1.12
CA LEU A 125 0.81 1.95 -0.23
C LEU A 125 1.03 3.46 -0.32
N LEU A 126 2.15 3.87 -0.89
CA LEU A 126 2.55 5.27 -0.95
C LEU A 126 2.30 5.84 -2.34
N ASP A 127 1.93 7.13 -2.38
CA ASP A 127 1.48 7.79 -3.59
C ASP A 127 2.53 7.81 -4.70
N ILE A 128 2.03 7.75 -5.93
CA ILE A 128 2.83 7.83 -7.15
C ILE A 128 2.15 8.84 -8.07
N LYS A 129 2.83 9.97 -8.30
CA LYS A 129 2.40 11.04 -9.19
C LYS A 129 3.29 11.04 -10.42
N VAL A 130 2.81 10.43 -11.50
CA VAL A 130 3.50 10.35 -12.80
C VAL A 130 2.64 11.05 -13.84
N LYS A 131 3.26 11.87 -14.70
CA LYS A 131 2.55 12.64 -15.75
C LYS A 131 1.37 13.47 -15.21
N GLU A 132 1.50 14.10 -14.04
CA GLU A 132 0.49 15.05 -13.57
C GLU A 132 0.75 16.45 -14.15
N GLN A 133 -0.33 17.15 -14.52
CA GLN A 133 -0.26 18.57 -14.82
C GLN A 133 -0.44 19.37 -13.53
N SER A 134 0.30 20.47 -13.37
CA SER A 134 0.01 21.40 -12.28
C SER A 134 -1.39 21.99 -12.44
N ILE A 135 -2.05 22.33 -11.33
CA ILE A 135 -3.39 22.95 -11.34
C ILE A 135 -3.40 24.20 -12.24
N GLU A 136 -2.31 24.98 -12.22
CA GLU A 136 -2.14 26.16 -13.07
C GLU A 136 -2.05 25.82 -14.56
N ASN A 137 -1.29 24.78 -14.93
CA ASN A 137 -1.15 24.35 -16.32
C ASN A 137 -2.46 23.76 -16.84
N MET A 138 -3.15 22.95 -16.03
CA MET A 138 -4.48 22.41 -16.34
C MET A 138 -5.51 23.53 -16.53
N ALA A 139 -5.58 24.50 -15.61
CA ALA A 139 -6.48 25.65 -15.71
C ALA A 139 -6.22 26.52 -16.95
N ARG A 140 -4.99 26.48 -17.51
CA ARG A 140 -4.59 27.19 -18.72
C ARG A 140 -4.59 26.32 -19.98
N GLY A 141 -5.04 25.06 -19.90
CA GLY A 141 -5.06 24.12 -21.01
C GLY A 141 -3.67 23.78 -21.58
N ARG A 142 -2.61 23.89 -20.77
CA ARG A 142 -1.23 23.60 -21.17
C ARG A 142 -0.88 22.17 -20.80
N LEU A 143 -0.54 21.34 -21.78
CA LEU A 143 -0.06 19.97 -21.60
C LEU A 143 1.41 19.94 -21.15
N ILE A 144 1.68 20.52 -19.97
CA ILE A 144 3.00 20.52 -19.34
C ILE A 144 2.91 19.61 -18.11
N TYR A 145 3.65 18.51 -18.17
CA TYR A 145 3.70 17.50 -17.11
C TYR A 145 4.85 17.78 -16.14
N GLU A 146 4.58 17.61 -14.85
CA GLU A 146 5.60 17.66 -13.81
C GLU A 146 6.47 16.40 -13.82
N PRO A 147 7.72 16.48 -13.33
CA PRO A 147 8.55 15.31 -13.14
C PRO A 147 7.85 14.30 -12.21
N PRO A 148 8.04 12.98 -12.42
CA PRO A 148 7.50 11.96 -11.54
C PRO A 148 7.88 12.19 -10.08
N ARG A 149 6.88 12.14 -9.20
CA ARG A 149 7.06 12.21 -7.75
C ARG A 149 6.57 10.90 -7.13
N TYR A 150 7.45 10.27 -6.37
CA TYR A 150 7.15 9.06 -5.61
C TYR A 150 7.24 9.43 -4.13
N MET A 151 6.22 9.10 -3.35
CA MET A 151 6.24 9.37 -1.93
C MET A 151 7.32 8.53 -1.25
N ASP A 152 8.19 9.19 -0.49
CA ASP A 152 9.20 8.54 0.34
C ASP A 152 8.66 8.21 1.74
N ILE A 153 9.43 7.43 2.49
CA ILE A 153 9.05 6.98 3.82
C ILE A 153 8.95 8.16 4.80
N ALA A 154 9.86 9.12 4.70
CA ALA A 154 9.90 10.29 5.57
C ALA A 154 8.65 11.16 5.42
N THR A 155 8.23 11.41 4.18
CA THR A 155 7.00 12.14 3.85
C THR A 155 5.78 11.38 4.35
N ALA A 156 5.69 10.08 4.08
CA ALA A 156 4.58 9.25 4.53
C ALA A 156 4.43 9.26 6.07
N ALA A 157 5.54 9.07 6.78
CA ALA A 157 5.56 9.09 8.24
C ALA A 157 5.21 10.48 8.81
N SER A 158 5.72 11.56 8.19
CA SER A 158 5.39 12.93 8.59
C SER A 158 3.89 13.25 8.40
N GLN A 159 3.30 12.86 7.27
CA GLN A 159 1.86 13.04 7.03
C GLN A 159 1.01 12.22 8.01
N LEU A 160 1.42 11.00 8.35
CA LEU A 160 0.74 10.19 9.37
C LEU A 160 0.75 10.94 10.71
N LEU A 161 1.91 11.39 11.18
CA LEU A 161 2.07 12.13 12.44
C LEU A 161 1.20 13.39 12.46
N GLU A 162 1.18 14.15 11.37
CA GLU A 162 0.34 15.35 11.23
C GLU A 162 -1.16 15.02 11.39
N ILE A 163 -1.63 13.94 10.76
CA ILE A 163 -3.03 13.51 10.92
C ILE A 163 -3.34 13.05 12.34
N GLU A 164 -2.40 12.36 13.01
CA GLU A 164 -2.59 12.01 14.42
C GLU A 164 -2.68 13.25 15.30
N GLU A 165 -1.86 14.29 15.06
CA GLU A 165 -1.96 15.55 15.81
C GLU A 165 -3.31 16.24 15.62
N ILE A 166 -3.90 16.15 14.42
CA ILE A 166 -5.22 16.73 14.09
C ILE A 166 -6.36 15.90 14.70
N ARG A 167 -6.30 14.57 14.56
CA ARG A 167 -7.34 13.64 14.99
C ARG A 167 -7.33 13.43 16.50
N ASN A 168 -6.13 13.21 17.04
CA ASN A 168 -5.86 12.92 18.45
C ASN A 168 -6.75 11.79 19.02
N GLU A 169 -6.98 10.76 18.20
CA GLU A 169 -7.76 9.57 18.55
C GLU A 169 -6.86 8.36 18.87
N GLN A 170 -5.54 8.53 18.76
CA GLN A 170 -4.52 7.54 19.11
C GLN A 170 -4.63 6.25 18.27
N ALA A 171 -4.91 6.36 16.96
CA ALA A 171 -4.81 5.21 16.04
C ALA A 171 -3.36 4.69 15.96
N TYR A 172 -2.42 5.61 16.09
CA TYR A 172 -1.00 5.38 16.16
C TYR A 172 -0.35 6.57 16.88
N THR A 173 0.93 6.46 17.19
CA THR A 173 1.68 7.47 17.94
C THR A 173 3.07 7.65 17.32
N PRO A 174 3.84 8.68 17.73
CA PRO A 174 5.24 8.81 17.33
C PRO A 174 6.08 7.55 17.62
N ASP A 175 5.74 6.81 18.67
CA ASP A 175 6.44 5.60 19.12
C ASP A 175 5.93 4.31 18.42
N THR A 176 4.91 4.41 17.56
CA THR A 176 4.31 3.21 16.94
C THR A 176 5.33 2.50 16.04
N PRO A 177 5.59 1.19 16.26
CA PRO A 177 6.54 0.42 15.46
C PRO A 177 6.07 0.24 14.01
N CYS A 178 7.00 0.45 13.08
CA CYS A 178 6.77 0.38 11.65
C CYS A 178 7.96 -0.29 10.94
N VAL A 179 7.74 -0.71 9.70
CA VAL A 179 8.77 -1.23 8.79
C VAL A 179 8.69 -0.48 7.47
N ALA A 180 9.73 0.28 7.17
CA ALA A 180 9.95 0.85 5.86
C ALA A 180 10.45 -0.24 4.90
N VAL A 181 9.84 -0.29 3.73
CA VAL A 181 10.14 -1.25 2.66
C VAL A 181 10.54 -0.48 1.41
N SER A 182 11.79 -0.60 0.99
CA SER A 182 12.31 0.06 -0.22
C SER A 182 12.65 -0.95 -1.30
N ARG A 183 12.23 -0.66 -2.53
CA ARG A 183 12.56 -1.39 -3.76
C ARG A 183 12.34 -2.91 -3.66
N LEU A 184 11.19 -3.28 -3.09
CA LEU A 184 10.74 -4.66 -2.92
C LEU A 184 10.81 -5.43 -4.26
N GLY A 185 11.39 -6.63 -4.23
CA GLY A 185 11.62 -7.47 -5.40
C GLY A 185 12.85 -7.11 -6.23
N SER A 186 13.56 -6.03 -5.91
CA SER A 186 14.79 -5.65 -6.62
C SER A 186 16.08 -6.18 -5.94
N PRO A 187 17.21 -6.27 -6.66
CA PRO A 187 18.51 -6.61 -6.06
C PRO A 187 19.00 -5.62 -5.01
N THR A 188 18.44 -4.41 -4.99
CA THR A 188 18.78 -3.34 -4.06
C THR A 188 17.66 -3.12 -3.03
N GLN A 189 16.80 -4.10 -2.83
CA GLN A 189 15.76 -4.09 -1.79
C GLN A 189 16.37 -3.86 -0.42
N THR A 190 15.75 -3.00 0.38
CA THR A 190 16.17 -2.74 1.77
C THR A 190 14.97 -2.61 2.69
N PHE A 191 15.19 -2.93 3.96
CA PHE A 191 14.21 -2.77 5.03
C PHE A 191 14.81 -1.93 6.16
N LYS A 192 13.94 -1.18 6.83
CA LYS A 192 14.28 -0.47 8.07
C LYS A 192 13.10 -0.58 9.03
N ALA A 193 13.33 -1.17 10.20
CA ALA A 193 12.37 -1.19 11.28
C ALA A 193 12.70 -0.07 12.29
N GLY A 194 11.66 0.61 12.76
CA GLY A 194 11.78 1.74 13.66
C GLY A 194 10.41 2.30 14.02
N THR A 195 10.39 3.26 14.92
CA THR A 195 9.19 4.02 15.26
C THR A 195 8.78 4.94 14.10
N LEU A 196 7.50 5.32 14.07
CA LEU A 196 6.99 6.29 13.10
C LEU A 196 7.79 7.60 13.12
N LYS A 197 8.24 8.04 14.30
CA LYS A 197 9.09 9.22 14.47
C LYS A 197 10.50 9.05 13.90
N GLU A 198 11.12 7.89 14.07
CA GLU A 198 12.44 7.63 13.47
C GLU A 198 12.33 7.59 11.93
N LEU A 199 11.26 6.98 11.42
CA LEU A 199 11.02 6.87 9.99
C LEU A 199 10.68 8.21 9.32
N SER A 200 10.17 9.20 10.04
CA SER A 200 9.96 10.56 9.49
C SER A 200 11.28 11.30 9.18
N GLN A 201 12.42 10.75 9.61
CA GLN A 201 13.75 11.29 9.36
C GLN A 201 14.64 10.33 8.56
N TYR A 202 14.07 9.21 8.08
CA TYR A 202 14.81 8.16 7.40
C TYR A 202 14.96 8.44 5.90
N ASP A 203 16.18 8.34 5.39
CA ASP A 203 16.47 8.32 3.96
C ASP A 203 16.24 6.90 3.41
N SER A 204 15.12 6.71 2.71
CA SER A 204 14.72 5.44 2.12
C SER A 204 15.38 5.14 0.77
N GLY A 205 16.15 6.09 0.23
CA GLY A 205 16.80 6.02 -1.08
C GLY A 205 15.82 6.06 -2.25
N GLU A 206 16.22 5.47 -3.38
CA GLU A 206 15.42 5.45 -4.61
C GLU A 206 14.11 4.67 -4.46
N PRO A 207 13.00 5.15 -5.07
CA PRO A 207 11.70 4.48 -5.08
C PRO A 207 11.72 3.11 -5.80
N LEU A 208 10.69 2.27 -5.66
CA LEU A 208 9.41 2.47 -4.95
C LEU A 208 9.48 2.11 -3.47
N HIS A 209 8.59 2.72 -2.69
CA HIS A 209 8.50 2.55 -1.24
C HIS A 209 7.10 2.06 -0.82
N SER A 210 7.06 1.31 0.27
CA SER A 210 5.85 1.03 1.05
C SER A 210 6.18 1.07 2.53
N LEU A 211 5.18 1.34 3.38
CA LEU A 211 5.34 1.34 4.82
C LEU A 211 4.43 0.27 5.40
N VAL A 212 4.91 -0.48 6.38
CA VAL A 212 4.07 -1.38 7.17
C VAL A 212 3.98 -0.83 8.58
N MET A 213 2.78 -0.55 9.06
CA MET A 213 2.54 -0.26 10.47
C MET A 213 2.23 -1.57 11.18
N LEU A 214 2.96 -1.89 12.26
CA LEU A 214 2.70 -3.12 12.99
C LEU A 214 1.33 -3.04 13.68
N GLY A 215 0.63 -4.17 13.82
CA GLY A 215 -0.43 -4.34 14.81
C GLY A 215 0.15 -4.90 16.10
N ARG A 216 -0.67 -5.08 17.13
CA ARG A 216 -0.20 -5.68 18.39
C ARG A 216 0.17 -7.16 18.26
N GLN A 217 -0.44 -7.90 17.33
CA GLN A 217 -0.11 -9.31 17.16
C GLN A 217 1.22 -9.38 16.40
N VAL A 218 2.31 -9.36 17.16
CA VAL A 218 3.68 -9.52 16.66
C VAL A 218 4.21 -10.78 17.29
N HIS A 219 4.51 -11.78 16.47
CA HIS A 219 5.08 -13.04 16.89
C HIS A 219 6.57 -12.88 17.19
N ASP A 220 7.12 -13.66 18.13
CA ASP A 220 8.54 -13.56 18.51
C ASP A 220 9.49 -13.75 17.34
N LEU A 221 9.15 -14.64 16.39
CA LEU A 221 9.91 -14.85 15.15
C LEU A 221 9.89 -13.63 14.22
N GLU A 222 8.77 -12.91 14.15
CA GLU A 222 8.69 -11.67 13.37
C GLU A 222 9.62 -10.63 13.98
N LEU A 223 9.56 -10.49 15.32
CA LEU A 223 10.40 -9.55 16.04
C LEU A 223 11.90 -9.88 15.93
N GLU A 224 12.26 -11.16 16.02
CA GLU A 224 13.65 -11.63 15.82
C GLU A 224 14.17 -11.31 14.42
N TYR A 225 13.31 -11.42 13.39
CA TYR A 225 13.66 -11.02 12.03
C TYR A 225 13.85 -9.50 11.93
N LEU A 226 12.94 -8.71 12.50
CA LEU A 226 13.01 -7.25 12.45
C LEU A 226 14.24 -6.68 13.16
N TYR A 227 14.78 -7.38 14.17
CA TYR A 227 16.01 -6.96 14.85
C TYR A 227 17.24 -6.85 13.95
N GLN A 228 17.24 -7.45 12.75
CA GLN A 228 18.31 -7.27 11.78
C GLN A 228 18.25 -5.91 11.06
N TYR A 229 17.16 -5.17 11.24
CA TYR A 229 16.85 -3.94 10.50
C TYR A 229 16.55 -2.74 11.42
N VAL A 230 16.86 -2.84 12.72
CA VAL A 230 16.71 -1.75 13.71
C VAL A 230 18.08 -1.18 14.09
N ASP A 231 18.12 0.05 14.61
CA ASP A 231 19.35 0.60 15.19
C ASP A 231 19.62 0.04 16.59
N ASN A 232 18.56 -0.14 17.40
CA ASN A 232 18.64 -0.63 18.77
C ASN A 232 17.54 -1.66 19.05
N LYS A 233 17.93 -2.92 19.27
CA LYS A 233 17.02 -4.04 19.51
C LYS A 233 16.21 -3.89 20.80
N GLU A 234 16.86 -3.47 21.88
CA GLU A 234 16.21 -3.37 23.19
C GLU A 234 15.18 -2.24 23.22
N GLU A 235 15.49 -1.13 22.55
CA GLU A 235 14.59 0.00 22.44
C GLU A 235 13.40 -0.30 21.54
N PHE A 236 13.64 -0.89 20.36
CA PHE A 236 12.55 -1.31 19.47
C PHE A 236 11.62 -2.32 20.14
N LYS A 237 12.17 -3.29 20.88
CA LYS A 237 11.37 -4.25 21.66
C LYS A 237 10.45 -3.55 22.66
N LYS A 238 10.95 -2.55 23.39
CA LYS A 238 10.13 -1.78 24.35
C LYS A 238 9.00 -1.03 23.66
N PHE A 239 9.26 -0.47 22.47
CA PHE A 239 8.20 0.18 21.69
C PHE A 239 7.13 -0.81 21.25
N VAL A 240 7.52 -1.99 20.77
CA VAL A 240 6.59 -3.07 20.43
C VAL A 240 5.76 -3.50 21.65
N GLU A 241 6.38 -3.77 22.79
CA GLU A 241 5.67 -4.18 24.02
C GLU A 241 4.71 -3.10 24.53
N LYS A 242 5.13 -1.82 24.50
CA LYS A 242 4.30 -0.68 24.89
C LYS A 242 3.08 -0.55 23.98
N ASP A 243 3.30 -0.67 22.68
CA ASP A 243 2.27 -0.60 21.65
C ASP A 243 1.28 -1.79 21.75
N GLN A 244 1.80 -2.97 22.08
CA GLN A 244 1.00 -4.16 22.35
C GLN A 244 0.04 -4.01 23.52
N GLU A 245 0.53 -3.44 24.63
CA GLU A 245 -0.30 -3.20 25.81
C GLU A 245 -1.33 -2.09 25.54
N PHE A 246 -0.97 -1.06 24.77
CA PHE A 246 -1.87 0.03 24.42
C PHE A 246 -3.11 -0.45 23.64
N PHE A 247 -2.94 -1.38 22.69
CA PHE A 247 -4.04 -1.92 21.87
C PHE A 247 -4.63 -3.23 22.41
N LYS A 248 -4.32 -3.61 23.65
CA LYS A 248 -4.83 -4.84 24.25
C LYS A 248 -6.35 -4.77 24.43
N PRO A 249 -7.12 -5.76 23.92
CA PRO A 249 -8.56 -5.76 24.10
C PRO A 249 -8.91 -5.90 25.59
N PRO A 250 -10.07 -5.38 26.01
CA PRO A 250 -10.55 -5.61 27.36
C PRO A 250 -10.69 -7.12 27.61
N PRO A 251 -10.51 -7.58 28.86
CA PRO A 251 -10.71 -8.97 29.19
C PRO A 251 -12.13 -9.41 28.80
N TYR A 252 -12.25 -10.61 28.26
CA TYR A 252 -13.55 -11.19 27.93
C TYR A 252 -14.40 -11.31 29.20
N VAL A 253 -15.60 -10.72 29.18
CA VAL A 253 -16.61 -10.89 30.22
C VAL A 253 -17.66 -11.85 29.66
N PRO A 254 -17.84 -13.04 30.25
CA PRO A 254 -18.89 -13.95 29.82
C PRO A 254 -20.27 -13.29 30.02
N PRO A 255 -21.24 -13.50 29.10
CA PRO A 255 -22.60 -13.04 29.29
C PRO A 255 -23.21 -13.67 30.56
N GLU A 256 -24.08 -12.93 31.25
CA GLU A 256 -24.79 -13.43 32.43
C GLU A 256 -25.67 -14.64 32.05
N GLU A 257 -25.71 -15.66 32.91
CA GLU A 257 -26.34 -16.98 32.65
C GLU A 257 -27.85 -16.89 32.28
N ASP A 258 -28.52 -15.77 32.52
CA ASP A 258 -29.94 -15.57 32.26
C ASP A 258 -30.31 -15.39 30.76
N GLU A 259 -29.33 -15.19 29.87
CA GLU A 259 -29.56 -15.12 28.41
C GLU A 259 -29.37 -16.47 27.68
N LEU A 260 -29.00 -17.54 28.40
CA LEU A 260 -28.78 -18.88 27.85
C LEU A 260 -29.99 -19.81 27.97
N ASN A 261 -31.17 -19.28 28.32
CA ASN A 261 -32.45 -19.98 28.16
C ASN A 261 -32.80 -20.10 26.66
N TRP A 262 -32.10 -20.99 25.98
CA TRP A 262 -32.61 -21.62 24.77
C TRP A 262 -33.84 -22.43 25.19
N GLU A 263 -35.02 -21.81 25.08
CA GLU A 263 -36.29 -22.50 25.15
C GLU A 263 -36.29 -23.59 24.06
N TYR A 264 -35.88 -24.80 24.45
CA TYR A 264 -36.30 -26.02 23.77
C TYR A 264 -37.81 -26.13 23.97
N SER A 265 -38.56 -25.60 23.02
CA SER A 265 -39.97 -25.91 22.86
C SER A 265 -40.07 -27.22 22.07
N ASP A 266 -40.36 -28.30 22.80
CA ASP A 266 -40.82 -29.58 22.26
C ASP A 266 -42.14 -29.47 21.49
#